data_AF-X0QJN3-F1
#
_entry.id   AF-X0QJN3-F1
#
_cell.length_a   1.000
_cell.length_b   1.000
_cell.length_c   1.000
_cell.angle_alpha   90.00
_cell.angle_beta   90.00
_cell.angle_gamma   90.00
#
_symmetry.space_group_name_H-M   'P 1'
#
loop_
_entity.id
_entity.type
_entity.pdbx_description
1 polymer ?
#
loop_
_entity_poly.entity_id
_entity_poly.type
_entity_poly.pdbx_seq_one_letter_code
_entity_poly.pdbx_strand_id
1 'polypeptide(L)'
;MRNDATILALLDGIDNDVILCGHTHIPRTVVLSSGQTIVNSGSVGYPAYEDDLPIIHKMQTYSPHANYALIKCIETQQGKHWQTEHVRVAYDHEAAANMALRNGREDWAFALKTGRVIPV
;
A
#
# COMPACT_ATOMS: atom_id res chain seq x y z
N MET A 1 -1.58 -14.11 3.62
CA MET A 1 -0.99 -13.00 4.40
C MET A 1 -0.03 -13.63 5.41
N ARG A 2 1.12 -13.00 5.71
CA ARG A 2 2.05 -13.51 6.74
C ARG A 2 1.32 -13.50 8.09
N ASN A 3 1.54 -14.52 8.91
CA ASN A 3 0.99 -14.54 10.28
C ASN A 3 1.81 -13.64 11.20
N ASP A 4 1.27 -13.38 12.39
CA ASP A 4 1.86 -12.49 13.40
C ASP A 4 3.32 -12.83 13.73
N ALA A 5 3.61 -14.09 14.05
CA ALA A 5 4.96 -14.57 14.37
C ALA A 5 5.97 -14.36 13.23
N THR A 6 5.55 -14.57 11.99
CA THR A 6 6.41 -14.32 10.82
C THR A 6 6.73 -12.84 10.69
N ILE A 7 5.77 -11.96 10.94
CA ILE A 7 5.97 -10.52 10.85
C ILE A 7 6.92 -10.05 11.97
N LEU A 8 6.70 -10.49 13.21
CA LEU A 8 7.59 -10.17 14.34
C LEU A 8 9.04 -10.60 14.08
N ALA A 9 9.26 -11.78 13.50
CA ALA A 9 10.60 -12.23 13.14
C ALA A 9 11.26 -11.33 12.07
N LEU A 10 10.47 -10.83 11.10
CA LEU A 10 10.96 -9.92 10.05
C LEU A 10 11.24 -8.49 10.56
N LEU A 11 10.66 -8.10 11.70
CA LEU A 11 10.97 -6.81 12.32
C LEU A 11 12.36 -6.77 12.95
N ASP A 12 12.99 -7.94 13.20
CA ASP A 12 14.39 -8.06 13.61
C ASP A 12 14.78 -7.09 14.75
N GLY A 13 13.96 -7.05 15.80
CA GLY A 13 14.21 -6.22 16.98
C GLY A 13 13.74 -4.76 16.90
N ILE A 14 13.11 -4.34 15.80
CA ILE A 14 12.46 -3.02 15.72
C ILE A 14 11.32 -2.95 16.74
N ASP A 15 11.41 -2.01 17.69
CA ASP A 15 10.52 -1.87 18.85
C ASP A 15 9.64 -0.60 18.80
N ASN A 16 9.61 0.13 17.68
CA ASN A 16 8.75 1.29 17.51
C ASN A 16 7.26 0.90 17.52
N ASP A 17 6.41 1.69 18.20
CA ASP A 17 4.97 1.47 18.27
C ASP A 17 4.27 1.48 16.90
N VAL A 18 4.82 2.25 15.95
CA VAL A 18 4.31 2.34 14.57
C VAL A 18 5.45 2.11 13.58
N ILE A 19 5.23 1.20 12.65
CA ILE A 19 6.20 0.82 11.62
C ILE A 19 5.57 1.05 10.24
N LEU A 20 6.24 1.83 9.39
CA LEU A 20 5.78 2.13 8.04
C LEU A 20 6.44 1.20 7.03
N CYS A 21 5.66 0.68 6.10
CA CYS A 21 6.16 -0.10 4.97
C CYS A 21 5.46 0.31 3.67
N GLY A 22 5.95 -0.21 2.54
CA GLY A 22 5.46 0.15 1.21
C GLY A 22 5.60 -1.00 0.23
N HIS A 23 6.06 -0.69 -0.98
CA HIS A 23 6.40 -1.62 -2.07
C HIS A 23 5.24 -2.42 -2.67
N THR A 24 4.34 -2.99 -1.86
CA THR A 24 3.18 -3.75 -2.38
C THR A 24 2.10 -2.86 -3.00
N HIS A 25 2.13 -1.55 -2.73
CA HIS A 25 1.10 -0.58 -3.15
C HIS A 25 -0.30 -0.84 -2.60
N ILE A 26 -0.48 -1.85 -1.74
CA ILE A 26 -1.77 -2.20 -1.14
C ILE A 26 -1.89 -1.52 0.23
N PRO A 27 -2.83 -0.56 0.41
CA PRO A 27 -3.05 0.08 1.69
C PRO A 27 -3.47 -0.95 2.73
N ARG A 28 -2.80 -0.98 3.88
CA ARG A 28 -3.05 -1.96 4.94
C ARG A 28 -2.60 -1.46 6.31
N THR A 29 -3.34 -1.84 7.33
CA THR A 29 -2.93 -1.74 8.74
C THR A 29 -2.96 -3.13 9.37
N VAL A 30 -1.92 -3.48 10.12
CA VAL A 30 -1.81 -4.72 10.90
C VAL A 30 -1.44 -4.36 12.33
N VAL A 31 -2.21 -4.84 13.31
CA VAL A 31 -1.86 -4.72 14.73
C VAL A 31 -1.29 -6.06 15.17
N LEU A 32 -0.07 -6.04 15.72
CA LEU A 32 0.63 -7.24 16.15
C LEU A 32 0.31 -7.61 17.60
N SER A 33 0.56 -8.87 17.97
CA SER A 33 0.45 -9.32 19.36
C SER A 33 1.38 -8.57 20.33
N SER A 34 2.48 -8.00 19.84
CA SER A 34 3.38 -7.11 20.61
C SER A 34 2.78 -5.74 20.93
N GLY A 35 1.65 -5.38 20.32
CA GLY A 35 1.03 -4.05 20.43
C GLY A 35 1.46 -3.06 19.35
N GLN A 36 2.49 -3.37 18.56
CA GLN A 36 2.96 -2.52 17.46
C GLN A 36 1.95 -2.50 16.30
N THR A 37 1.87 -1.36 15.60
CA THR A 37 1.03 -1.16 14.42
C THR A 37 1.88 -1.01 13.17
N ILE A 38 1.68 -1.89 12.18
CA ILE A 38 2.32 -1.79 10.86
C ILE A 38 1.36 -1.15 9.89
N VAL A 39 1.82 -0.12 9.17
CA VAL A 39 1.05 0.60 8.16
C VAL A 39 1.74 0.54 6.81
N ASN A 40 1.07 -0.05 5.82
CA ASN A 40 1.37 0.15 4.41
C ASN A 40 0.47 1.24 3.87
N SER A 41 1.01 2.38 3.44
CA SER A 41 0.22 3.53 2.95
C SER A 41 -0.42 3.28 1.59
N GLY A 42 -0.06 2.19 0.92
CA GLY A 42 -0.38 1.97 -0.49
C GLY A 42 0.52 2.79 -1.41
N SER A 43 -0.02 3.21 -2.56
CA SER A 43 0.70 3.98 -3.57
C SER A 43 -0.07 5.22 -3.99
N VAL A 44 0.64 6.35 -4.06
CA VAL A 44 0.09 7.61 -4.57
C VAL A 44 -0.06 7.57 -6.08
N GLY A 45 0.96 7.09 -6.80
CA GLY A 45 1.05 7.28 -8.25
C GLY A 45 0.96 6.02 -9.09
N TYR A 46 1.02 4.83 -8.49
CA TYR A 46 1.06 3.58 -9.25
C TYR A 46 0.25 2.46 -8.58
N PRO A 47 -1.04 2.30 -8.94
CA PRO A 47 -1.98 1.49 -8.18
C PRO A 47 -1.90 -0.02 -8.48
N ALA A 48 -1.20 -0.44 -9.54
CA ALA A 48 -1.04 -1.85 -9.85
C ALA A 48 0.24 -2.12 -10.64
N TYR A 49 0.82 -3.30 -10.45
CA TYR A 49 1.94 -3.79 -11.23
C TYR A 49 2.03 -5.31 -11.19
N GLU A 50 2.72 -5.86 -12.19
CA GLU A 50 3.19 -7.24 -12.24
C GLU A 50 4.72 -7.20 -12.27
N ASP A 51 5.35 -8.08 -11.50
CA ASP A 51 6.80 -8.22 -11.41
C ASP A 51 7.13 -9.70 -11.26
N ASP A 52 8.29 -10.11 -11.76
CA ASP A 52 8.77 -11.50 -11.79
C ASP A 52 9.78 -11.80 -10.68
N LEU A 53 10.31 -10.77 -10.01
CA LEU A 53 11.27 -10.92 -8.91
C LEU A 53 10.68 -10.51 -7.55
N PRO A 54 10.98 -11.25 -6.46
CA PRO A 54 11.75 -12.50 -6.41
C PRO A 54 10.93 -13.74 -6.84
N ILE A 55 9.62 -13.59 -7.02
CA ILE A 55 8.69 -14.57 -7.57
C ILE A 55 7.64 -13.81 -8.38
N ILE A 56 7.01 -14.45 -9.37
CA ILE A 56 5.92 -13.83 -10.13
C ILE A 56 4.78 -13.42 -9.19
N HIS A 57 4.42 -12.14 -9.24
CA HIS A 57 3.35 -11.61 -8.42
C HIS A 57 2.65 -10.41 -9.08
N LYS A 58 1.40 -10.19 -8.65
CA LYS A 58 0.54 -9.11 -9.12
C LYS A 58 0.04 -8.32 -7.92
N MET A 59 0.34 -7.03 -7.89
CA MET A 59 -0.22 -6.10 -6.92
C MET A 59 -1.32 -5.30 -7.60
N GLN A 60 -2.53 -5.35 -7.04
CA GLN A 60 -3.71 -4.72 -7.64
C GLN A 60 -4.59 -4.11 -6.55
N THR A 61 -4.81 -2.81 -6.60
CA THR A 61 -5.74 -2.10 -5.70
C THR A 61 -7.19 -2.15 -6.19
N TYR A 62 -7.41 -2.56 -7.45
CA TYR A 62 -8.71 -2.58 -8.13
C TYR A 62 -9.37 -1.20 -8.21
N SER A 63 -8.59 -0.13 -8.07
CA SER A 63 -9.05 1.25 -8.09
C SER A 63 -7.94 2.18 -8.59
N PRO A 64 -8.25 3.17 -9.45
CA PRO A 64 -7.24 4.09 -9.97
C PRO A 64 -6.81 5.16 -8.95
N HIS A 65 -7.53 5.30 -7.83
CA HIS A 65 -7.30 6.36 -6.85
C HIS A 65 -5.89 6.30 -6.26
N ALA A 66 -5.31 7.48 -6.03
CA ALA A 66 -4.10 7.62 -5.23
C ALA A 66 -4.40 7.23 -3.77
N ASN A 67 -3.47 6.55 -3.10
CA ASN A 67 -3.62 6.14 -1.72
C ASN A 67 -2.53 6.74 -0.84
N TYR A 68 -2.91 7.20 0.34
CA TYR A 68 -2.01 7.54 1.43
C TYR A 68 -2.68 7.20 2.77
N ALA A 69 -1.91 7.24 3.85
CA ALA A 69 -2.41 7.01 5.20
C ALA A 69 -2.22 8.24 6.10
N LEU A 70 -3.22 8.53 6.91
CA LEU A 70 -3.12 9.43 8.06
C LEU A 70 -2.93 8.58 9.31
N ILE A 71 -1.92 8.92 10.12
CA ILE A 71 -1.64 8.23 11.37
C ILE A 71 -1.72 9.27 12.48
N LYS A 72 -2.57 9.01 13.47
CA LYS A 72 -2.83 9.91 14.59
C LYS A 72 -2.56 9.19 15.91
N CYS A 73 -1.72 9.78 16.74
CA CYS A 73 -1.64 9.43 18.15
C CYS A 73 -2.85 10.00 18.87
N ILE A 74 -3.60 9.15 19.56
CA ILE A 74 -4.71 9.54 20.43
C ILE A 74 -4.39 9.12 21.86
N GLU A 75 -4.83 9.89 22.85
CA GLU A 75 -4.73 9.53 24.26
C GLU A 75 -6.08 9.01 24.73
N THR A 76 -6.07 7.87 25.43
CA THR A 76 -7.23 7.25 26.06
C THR A 76 -6.94 7.06 27.56
N GLN A 77 -7.92 6.60 28.32
CA GLN A 77 -7.71 6.19 29.71
C GLN A 77 -6.71 5.02 29.85
N GLN A 78 -6.44 4.28 28.77
CA GLN A 78 -5.50 3.16 28.73
C GLN A 78 -4.11 3.54 28.21
N GLY A 79 -3.88 4.83 27.90
CA GLY A 79 -2.60 5.35 27.41
C GLY A 79 -2.65 5.85 25.97
N LYS A 80 -1.52 5.83 25.28
CA LYS A 80 -1.41 6.27 23.88
C LYS A 80 -1.83 5.14 22.94
N HIS A 81 -2.63 5.47 21.93
CA HIS A 81 -3.03 4.57 20.86
C HIS A 81 -2.81 5.21 19.50
N TRP A 82 -2.59 4.39 18.48
CA TRP A 82 -2.37 4.82 17.11
C TRP A 82 -3.58 4.50 16.25
N GLN A 83 -4.24 5.54 15.75
CA GLN A 83 -5.33 5.43 14.79
C GLN A 83 -4.78 5.62 13.37
N THR A 84 -5.20 4.76 12.44
CA THR A 84 -4.81 4.85 11.03
C THR A 84 -6.03 5.00 10.14
N GLU A 85 -5.98 5.92 9.19
CA GLU A 85 -6.99 6.11 8.14
C GLU A 85 -6.32 6.01 6.77
N HIS A 86 -6.84 5.12 5.91
CA HIS A 86 -6.39 5.03 4.51
C HIS A 86 -7.29 5.88 3.63
N VAL A 87 -6.71 6.88 2.98
CA VAL A 87 -7.44 7.84 2.15
C VAL A 87 -7.22 7.53 0.68
N ARG A 88 -8.32 7.45 -0.07
CA ARG A 88 -8.33 7.33 -1.54
C ARG A 88 -8.68 8.67 -2.16
N VAL A 89 -7.80 9.15 -3.03
CA VAL A 89 -7.97 10.46 -3.69
C VAL A 89 -8.23 10.27 -5.17
N ALA A 90 -9.34 10.83 -5.64
CA ALA A 90 -9.61 10.98 -7.05
C ALA A 90 -8.70 12.04 -7.66
N TYR A 91 -8.14 11.71 -8.82
CA TYR A 91 -7.35 12.60 -9.66
C TYR A 91 -7.61 12.26 -11.12
N ASP A 92 -7.07 13.07 -12.03
CA ASP A 92 -7.13 12.82 -13.48
C ASP A 92 -6.19 11.67 -13.89
N HIS A 93 -6.58 10.46 -13.50
CA HIS A 93 -5.89 9.21 -13.80
C HIS A 93 -5.95 8.85 -15.29
N GLU A 94 -6.93 9.35 -16.03
CA GLU A 94 -7.00 9.21 -17.49
C GLU A 94 -5.90 10.04 -18.16
N ALA A 95 -5.65 11.28 -17.73
CA ALA A 95 -4.51 12.05 -18.23
C ALA A 95 -3.16 11.38 -17.93
N ALA A 96 -3.01 10.80 -16.73
CA ALA A 96 -1.81 10.04 -16.36
C ALA A 96 -1.65 8.77 -17.22
N ALA A 97 -2.72 8.00 -17.42
CA ALA A 97 -2.71 6.82 -18.28
C ALA A 97 -2.38 7.17 -19.74
N ASN A 98 -2.96 8.25 -20.27
CA ASN A 98 -2.67 8.74 -21.62
C ASN A 98 -1.20 9.17 -21.78
N MET A 99 -0.61 9.74 -20.74
CA MET A 99 0.82 10.08 -20.73
C MET A 99 1.68 8.81 -20.78
N ALA A 100 1.32 7.77 -20.02
CA ALA A 100 1.99 6.48 -20.09
C ALA A 100 1.90 5.84 -21.48
N LEU A 101 0.72 5.89 -22.12
CA LEU A 101 0.56 5.42 -23.51
C LEU A 101 1.46 6.16 -24.49
N ARG A 102 1.51 7.50 -24.42
CA ARG A 102 2.39 8.31 -25.28
C ARG A 102 3.88 7.96 -25.11
N ASN A 103 4.25 7.44 -23.94
CA ASN A 103 5.61 7.00 -23.63
C ASN A 103 5.84 5.49 -23.91
N GLY A 104 4.89 4.81 -24.56
CA GLY A 104 5.02 3.39 -24.91
C GLY A 104 4.86 2.43 -23.71
N ARG A 105 4.20 2.86 -22.64
CA ARG A 105 3.96 2.06 -21.42
C ARG A 105 2.49 1.67 -21.29
N GLU A 106 2.07 0.71 -22.10
CA GLU A 106 0.70 0.17 -22.11
C GLU A 106 0.32 -0.50 -20.78
N ASP A 107 1.28 -1.20 -20.18
CA ASP A 107 1.18 -1.80 -18.85
C ASP A 107 0.84 -0.74 -17.78
N TRP A 108 1.58 0.37 -17.77
CA TRP A 108 1.32 1.48 -16.85
C TRP A 108 0.00 2.17 -17.13
N ALA A 109 -0.35 2.37 -18.41
CA ALA A 109 -1.61 2.98 -18.76
C ALA A 109 -2.81 2.18 -18.25
N PHE A 110 -2.79 0.85 -18.45
CA PHE A 110 -3.84 -0.03 -17.94
C PHE A 110 -3.90 -0.01 -16.41
N ALA A 111 -2.73 -0.08 -15.75
CA ALA A 111 -2.63 -0.01 -14.30
C ALA A 111 -3.18 1.31 -13.73
N LEU A 112 -2.73 2.45 -14.25
CA LEU A 112 -3.19 3.79 -13.83
C LEU A 112 -4.70 3.96 -14.03
N LYS A 113 -5.23 3.43 -15.13
CA LYS A 113 -6.66 3.56 -15.47
C LYS A 113 -7.56 2.68 -14.59
N THR A 114 -7.09 1.51 -14.17
CA THR A 114 -7.97 0.47 -13.60
C THR A 114 -7.60 0.01 -12.20
N GLY A 115 -6.39 0.30 -11.74
CA GLY A 115 -5.80 -0.33 -10.55
C GLY A 115 -5.63 -1.83 -10.67
N ARG A 116 -5.55 -2.36 -11.89
CA ARG A 116 -5.34 -3.78 -12.21
C ARG A 116 -4.18 -3.95 -13.17
N VAL A 117 -3.63 -5.15 -13.26
CA VAL A 117 -2.68 -5.51 -14.33
C VAL A 117 -3.43 -6.07 -15.54
N ILE A 118 -2.81 -6.03 -16.71
CA ILE A 118 -3.40 -6.53 -17.95
C ILE A 118 -3.79 -8.01 -17.78
N PRO A 119 -5.05 -8.40 -18.08
CA PRO A 119 -5.44 -9.81 -18.13
C PRO A 119 -4.63 -10.53 -19.21
N VAL A 120 -4.01 -11.65 -18.84
CA VAL A 120 -3.38 -12.61 -19.75
C VAL A 120 -4.34 -13.75 -20.06
#